data_AF-A0A1A9HMX6-F1
#
_entry.id   AF-A0A1A9HMX6-F1
#
_cell.length_a   1.000
_cell.length_b   1.000
_cell.length_c   1.000
_cell.angle_alpha   90.00
_cell.angle_beta   90.00
_cell.angle_gamma   90.00
#
_symmetry.space_group_name_H-M   'P 1'
#
loop_
_entity.id
_entity.type
_entity.pdbx_description
1 polymer ?
#
loop_
_entity_poly.entity_id
_entity_poly.type
_entity_poly.pdbx_seq_one_letter_code
_entity_poly.pdbx_strand_id
1 'polypeptide(L)'
;MAVDAALRHIAENLGKDHIELDEDLYWEVPFPDLFNLRKSPVELEVGNLSDDLEFLDAIQSEPKNATALSLVHIFPLLRYLAHKVDG
;
A
#
# COMPACT_ATOMS: atom_id res chain seq x y z
N MET A 1 13.02 9.63 -7.45
CA MET A 1 11.66 10.18 -7.22
C MET A 1 11.48 10.41 -5.72
N ALA A 2 10.59 11.29 -5.27
CA ALA A 2 10.45 11.57 -3.82
C ALA A 2 10.09 10.32 -2.99
N VAL A 3 9.22 9.46 -3.52
CA VAL A 3 8.81 8.20 -2.86
C VAL A 3 9.98 7.24 -2.65
N ASP A 4 10.80 7.01 -3.69
CA ASP A 4 12.01 6.18 -3.60
C ASP A 4 13.00 6.70 -2.54
N ALA A 5 13.18 8.03 -2.46
CA ALA A 5 14.05 8.63 -1.44
C ALA A 5 13.51 8.42 -0.01
N ALA A 6 12.20 8.49 0.18
CA ALA A 6 11.57 8.23 1.49
C ALA A 6 11.72 6.77 1.91
N LEU A 7 11.42 5.83 1.02
CA LEU A 7 11.57 4.39 1.29
C LEU A 7 13.03 4.03 1.60
N ARG A 8 13.98 4.59 0.85
CA ARG A 8 15.41 4.41 1.12
C ARG A 8 15.81 4.96 2.49
N HIS A 9 15.31 6.15 2.85
CA HIS A 9 15.61 6.72 4.16
C HIS A 9 15.13 5.83 5.31
N ILE A 10 13.91 5.30 5.20
CA ILE A 10 13.32 4.38 6.18
C ILE A 10 14.20 3.11 6.32
N ALA A 11 14.53 2.47 5.20
CA ALA A 11 15.33 1.25 5.24
C ALA A 11 16.75 1.50 5.78
N GLU A 12 17.47 2.48 5.23
CA GLU A 12 18.90 2.66 5.50
C GLU A 12 19.20 3.43 6.79
N ASN A 13 18.37 4.43 7.15
CA ASN A 13 18.67 5.32 8.28
C ASN A 13 17.86 4.97 9.54
N LEU A 14 16.66 4.38 9.38
CA LEU A 14 15.86 3.91 10.52
C LEU A 14 16.08 2.42 10.81
N GLY A 15 16.78 1.69 9.94
CA GLY A 15 17.07 0.26 10.11
C GLY A 15 15.82 -0.62 10.03
N LYS A 16 14.83 -0.20 9.24
CA LYS A 16 13.56 -0.90 9.02
C LYS A 16 13.51 -1.46 7.60
N ASP A 17 14.40 -2.41 7.32
CA ASP A 17 14.48 -3.09 6.02
C ASP A 17 13.47 -4.23 5.86
N HIS A 18 12.90 -4.71 6.97
CA HIS A 18 11.82 -5.69 7.00
C HIS A 18 10.73 -5.30 7.99
N ILE A 19 9.47 -5.51 7.59
CA ILE A 19 8.28 -5.34 8.43
C ILE A 19 7.39 -6.56 8.19
N GLU A 20 7.00 -7.22 9.29
CA GLU A 20 6.05 -8.33 9.25
C GLU A 20 4.63 -7.78 9.03
N LEU A 21 3.85 -8.46 8.18
CA LEU A 21 2.42 -8.22 8.05
C LEU A 21 1.71 -8.96 9.20
N ASP A 22 1.41 -8.24 10.29
CA ASP A 22 0.69 -8.78 11.46
C ASP A 22 -0.82 -8.52 11.41
N GLU A 23 -1.25 -7.64 10.50
CA GLU A 23 -2.62 -7.42 10.08
C GLU A 23 -2.70 -7.69 8.58
N ASP A 24 -3.82 -8.25 8.13
CA ASP A 24 -3.97 -8.65 6.73
C ASP A 24 -5.15 -7.94 6.05
N LEU A 25 -6.23 -7.68 6.79
CA LEU A 25 -7.42 -7.04 6.25
C LEU A 25 -7.44 -5.55 6.57
N TYR A 26 -7.93 -4.74 5.63
CA TYR A 26 -8.13 -3.32 5.84
C TYR A 26 -9.45 -2.84 5.25
N TRP A 27 -9.97 -1.73 5.80
CA TRP A 27 -11.09 -1.02 5.21
C TRP A 27 -10.62 -0.15 4.05
N GLU A 28 -11.17 -0.39 2.87
CA GLU A 28 -10.94 0.40 1.68
C GLU A 28 -12.13 1.33 1.42
N VAL A 29 -11.84 2.59 1.10
CA VAL A 29 -12.85 3.53 0.65
C VAL A 29 -12.81 3.55 -0.87
N PRO A 30 -13.91 3.21 -1.58
CA PRO A 30 -13.94 3.23 -3.03
C PRO A 30 -13.46 4.58 -3.59
N PHE A 31 -12.67 4.54 -4.67
CA PHE A 31 -12.04 5.73 -5.25
C PHE A 31 -12.98 6.93 -5.50
N PRO A 32 -14.24 6.76 -5.98
CA PRO A 32 -15.17 7.88 -6.15
C PRO A 32 -15.56 8.58 -4.84
N ASP A 33 -15.51 7.84 -3.73
CA ASP A 33 -15.89 8.32 -2.41
C ASP A 33 -14.68 8.87 -1.64
N LEU A 34 -13.46 8.41 -1.94
CA LEU A 34 -12.21 8.84 -1.31
C LEU A 34 -12.01 10.37 -1.33
N PHE A 35 -12.44 11.02 -2.42
CA PHE A 35 -12.30 12.48 -2.60
C PHE A 35 -13.60 13.26 -2.39
N ASN A 36 -14.74 12.58 -2.16
CA ASN A 36 -16.03 13.23 -2.04
C ASN A 36 -16.36 13.57 -0.58
N LEU A 37 -15.74 14.62 -0.06
CA LEU A 37 -15.94 15.08 1.33
C LEU A 37 -17.32 15.68 1.62
N ARG A 38 -18.22 15.77 0.62
CA ARG A 38 -19.59 16.29 0.81
C ARG A 38 -20.54 15.25 1.38
N LYS A 39 -20.14 13.97 1.35
CA LYS A 39 -20.89 12.85 1.92
C LYS A 39 -19.93 11.94 2.66
N SER A 40 -20.42 11.24 3.68
CA SER A 40 -19.67 10.13 4.26
C SER A 40 -19.61 8.98 3.24
N PRO A 41 -18.52 8.18 3.22
CA PRO A 41 -18.52 6.93 2.47
C PRO A 41 -19.69 6.07 2.95
N VAL A 42 -20.53 5.63 2.03
CA VAL A 42 -21.74 4.87 2.38
C VAL A 42 -21.43 3.37 2.46
N GLU A 43 -20.44 2.92 1.69
CA GLU A 43 -20.00 1.54 1.60
C GLU A 43 -18.48 1.51 1.72
N LEU A 44 -17.99 0.69 2.66
CA LEU A 44 -16.58 0.38 2.78
C LEU A 44 -16.36 -1.00 2.16
N GLU A 45 -15.30 -1.12 1.38
CA GLU A 45 -14.82 -2.40 0.88
C GLU A 45 -13.78 -2.97 1.85
N VAL A 46 -13.49 -4.26 1.70
CA VAL A 46 -12.43 -4.93 2.47
C VAL A 46 -11.34 -5.30 1.49
N GLY A 47 -10.14 -4.78 1.73
CA GLY A 47 -8.92 -5.19 1.02
C GLY A 47 -8.08 -6.14 1.86
N ASN A 48 -7.07 -6.73 1.23
CA ASN A 48 -6.18 -7.72 1.83
C ASN A 48 -4.71 -7.42 1.44
N LEU A 49 -3.85 -7.19 2.43
CA LEU A 49 -2.45 -6.81 2.25
C LEU A 49 -1.62 -7.96 1.65
N SER A 50 -1.94 -9.21 1.97
CA SER A 50 -1.29 -10.37 1.36
C SER A 50 -1.64 -10.49 -0.13
N ASP A 51 -2.90 -10.28 -0.50
CA ASP A 51 -3.32 -10.26 -1.92
C ASP A 51 -2.64 -9.10 -2.68
N ASP A 52 -2.52 -7.93 -2.06
CA ASP A 52 -1.81 -6.79 -2.62
C ASP A 52 -0.32 -7.10 -2.83
N LEU A 53 0.32 -7.76 -1.86
CA LEU A 53 1.72 -8.16 -1.94
C LEU A 53 1.93 -9.22 -3.03
N GLU A 54 1.08 -10.25 -3.08
CA GLU A 54 1.12 -11.30 -4.11
C GLU A 54 1.01 -10.71 -5.52
N PHE A 55 0.11 -9.72 -5.69
CA PHE A 55 -0.02 -9.01 -6.96
C PHE A 55 1.28 -8.31 -7.37
N LEU A 56 1.98 -7.67 -6.43
CA LEU A 56 3.23 -6.95 -6.70
C LEU A 56 4.41 -7.89 -6.94
N ASP A 57 4.47 -9.03 -6.25
CA ASP A 57 5.49 -10.06 -6.46
C ASP A 57 5.42 -10.64 -7.88
N ALA A 58 4.20 -10.82 -8.41
CA ALA A 58 3.99 -11.23 -9.79
C ALA A 58 4.57 -10.23 -10.80
N ILE A 59 4.49 -8.93 -10.51
CA ILE A 59 5.06 -7.86 -11.35
C ILE A 59 6.58 -7.84 -11.27
N GLN A 60 7.16 -8.14 -10.11
CA GLN A 60 8.62 -8.21 -9.97
C GLN A 60 9.22 -9.28 -10.90
N SER A 61 8.52 -10.40 -11.06
CA SER A 61 8.91 -11.50 -11.95
C SER A 61 8.69 -11.18 -13.44
N GLU A 62 7.65 -10.41 -13.77
CA GLU A 62 7.35 -9.97 -15.14
C GLU A 62 7.07 -8.45 -15.24
N PRO A 63 8.10 -7.60 -15.23
CA PRO A 63 7.93 -6.13 -15.15
C PRO A 63 7.11 -5.51 -16.30
N LYS A 64 7.05 -6.17 -17.45
CA LYS A 64 6.20 -5.79 -18.60
C LYS A 64 4.69 -5.79 -18.28
N ASN A 65 4.29 -6.49 -17.21
CA ASN A 65 2.91 -6.59 -16.74
C ASN A 65 2.59 -5.52 -15.69
N ALA A 66 3.55 -4.66 -15.32
CA ALA A 66 3.28 -3.51 -14.48
C ALA A 66 2.25 -2.60 -15.17
N THR A 67 1.13 -2.34 -14.50
CA THR A 67 0.07 -1.46 -15.01
C THR A 67 -0.25 -0.40 -13.97
N ALA A 68 -1.15 0.53 -14.29
CA ALA A 68 -1.66 1.48 -13.30
C ALA A 68 -2.28 0.78 -12.07
N LEU A 69 -2.77 -0.46 -12.23
CA LEU A 69 -3.32 -1.26 -11.13
C LEU A 69 -2.26 -1.57 -10.06
N SER A 70 -0.97 -1.65 -10.43
CA SER A 70 0.13 -1.80 -9.47
C SER A 70 0.17 -0.67 -8.44
N LEU A 71 -0.21 0.56 -8.82
CA LEU A 71 -0.28 1.67 -7.87
C LEU A 71 -1.42 1.54 -6.87
N VAL A 72 -2.51 0.87 -7.26
CA VAL A 72 -3.64 0.58 -6.37
C VAL A 72 -3.20 -0.40 -5.29
N HIS A 73 -2.48 -1.46 -5.64
CA HIS A 73 -1.96 -2.45 -4.68
C HIS A 73 -0.77 -1.94 -3.84
N ILE A 74 0.04 -1.00 -4.36
CA ILE A 74 1.12 -0.37 -3.58
C ILE A 74 0.58 0.55 -2.47
N PHE A 75 -0.52 1.26 -2.72
CA PHE A 75 -1.06 2.26 -1.79
C PHE A 75 -1.34 1.73 -0.38
N PRO A 76 -2.09 0.63 -0.18
CA PRO A 76 -2.40 0.11 1.15
C PRO A 76 -1.14 -0.37 1.88
N LEU A 77 -0.19 -0.98 1.16
CA LEU A 77 1.11 -1.38 1.71
C LEU A 77 1.92 -0.18 2.20
N LEU A 78 2.01 0.90 1.42
CA LEU A 78 2.70 2.13 1.86
C LEU A 78 2.05 2.73 3.12
N ARG A 79 0.72 2.70 3.19
CA ARG A 79 -0.03 3.17 4.35
C ARG A 79 0.24 2.30 5.58
N TYR A 80 0.23 0.99 5.41
CA TYR A 80 0.55 0.04 6.47
C TYR A 80 1.99 0.24 6.98
N LEU A 81 2.96 0.32 6.07
CA LEU A 81 4.38 0.58 6.40
C LEU A 81 4.53 1.88 7.21
N ALA A 82 3.86 2.97 6.82
CA ALA A 82 3.92 4.23 7.55
C ALA A 82 3.48 4.07 9.02
N HIS A 83 2.45 3.27 9.30
CA HIS A 83 1.99 3.00 10.67
C HIS A 83 2.91 2.08 11.46
N LYS A 84 3.63 1.15 10.80
CA LYS A 84 4.55 0.21 11.47
C LYS A 84 5.97 0.73 11.66
N VAL A 85 6.40 1.70 10.84
CA VAL A 85 7.73 2.33 10.99
C VAL A 85 7.74 3.30 12.17
N ASP A 86 6.66 4.06 12.35
CA ASP A 86 6.52 5.04 13.45
C ASP A 86 6.02 4.42 14.77
N GLY A 87 5.55 3.17 14.73
CA GLY A 87 4.96 2.43 15.86
C GLY A 87 5.94 1.63 16.69
#